data_AF-A0A6N7GZ82-F1
#
_entry.id   AF-A0A6N7GZ82-F1
#
_cell.length_a   1.000
_cell.length_b   1.000
_cell.length_c   1.000
_cell.angle_alpha   90.00
_cell.angle_beta   90.00
_cell.angle_gamma   90.00
#
_symmetry.space_group_name_H-M   'P 1'
#
loop_
_entity.id
_entity.type
_entity.pdbx_description
1 polymer ?
#
loop_
_entity_poly.entity_id
_entity_poly.type
_entity_poly.pdbx_seq_one_letter_code
_entity_poly.pdbx_strand_id
1 'polypeptide(L)'
;MSTGTSRRATWRPIPVARLAVDDEGEPRAQADLPWLGGHVLVLRERAVTMLAPLLDRYGELLPLACPDADLWLFNVLTVVDALDEKNSELIRFDDGDILNVERYEFRPDLVAGVAVFKVPQLLRGPLFVGDEFVDAVAATGLTGPELTPLWSGAAPAAVQRADG
;
A
#
# COMPACT_ATOMS: atom_id res chain seq x y z
N MET A 1 7.45 -8.31 8.04
CA MET A 1 6.52 -8.09 6.91
C MET A 1 5.08 -8.23 7.41
N SER A 2 4.18 -7.36 6.96
CA SER A 2 2.75 -7.43 7.26
C SER A 2 2.11 -8.60 6.50
N THR A 3 1.41 -9.49 7.20
CA THR A 3 0.83 -10.73 6.63
C THR A 3 -0.66 -10.90 6.95
N GLY A 4 -1.37 -9.81 7.27
CA GLY A 4 -2.78 -9.89 7.70
C GLY A 4 -2.98 -10.39 9.13
N THR A 5 -1.91 -10.47 9.94
CA THR A 5 -1.97 -10.94 11.33
C THR A 5 -1.48 -9.85 12.28
N SER A 6 -2.16 -9.68 13.42
CA SER A 6 -1.74 -8.70 14.43
C SER A 6 -0.39 -9.08 15.03
N ARG A 7 0.42 -8.06 15.24
CA ARG A 7 1.73 -8.10 15.87
C ARG A 7 1.75 -7.31 17.17
N ARG A 8 0.73 -6.53 17.50
CA ARG A 8 0.69 -5.64 18.68
C ARG A 8 1.21 -6.29 19.97
N ALA A 9 0.80 -7.51 20.27
CA ALA A 9 1.20 -8.21 21.50
C ALA A 9 2.67 -8.65 21.55
N THR A 10 3.32 -8.79 20.38
CA THR A 10 4.70 -9.30 20.25
C THR A 10 5.64 -8.29 19.61
N TRP A 11 5.15 -7.10 19.30
CA TRP A 11 5.88 -6.10 18.55
C TRP A 11 7.05 -5.57 19.37
N ARG A 12 8.23 -5.64 18.77
CA ARG A 12 9.43 -4.94 19.24
C ARG A 12 9.79 -3.92 18.16
N PRO A 13 9.92 -2.62 18.50
CA PRO A 13 10.28 -1.59 17.53
C PRO A 13 11.51 -2.01 16.73
N ILE A 14 11.33 -2.10 15.42
CA ILE A 14 12.40 -2.51 14.50
C ILE A 14 13.32 -1.30 14.30
N PRO A 15 14.65 -1.44 14.51
CA PRO A 15 15.60 -0.38 14.20
C PRO A 15 15.57 -0.05 12.71
N VAL A 16 15.38 1.22 12.38
CA VAL A 16 15.42 1.73 11.00
C VAL A 16 16.26 3.00 10.95
N ALA A 17 16.99 3.16 9.86
CA ALA A 17 17.73 4.39 9.56
C ALA A 17 17.05 5.10 8.40
N ARG A 18 16.96 6.43 8.47
CA ARG A 18 16.49 7.23 7.36
C ARG A 18 17.63 7.42 6.36
N LEU A 19 17.38 7.10 5.09
CA LEU A 19 18.27 7.49 4.00
C LEU A 19 18.07 8.99 3.75
N ALA A 20 19.04 9.80 4.18
CA ALA A 20 19.00 11.26 4.04
C ALA A 20 19.53 11.74 2.69
N VAL A 21 20.21 10.86 1.94
CA VAL A 21 20.77 11.12 0.62
C VAL A 21 20.32 10.05 -0.36
N ASP A 22 20.28 10.37 -1.65
CA ASP A 22 20.11 9.39 -2.74
C ASP A 22 21.45 8.72 -3.12
N ASP A 23 21.41 7.90 -4.17
CA ASP A 23 22.56 7.08 -4.60
C ASP A 23 23.65 7.97 -5.22
N GLU A 24 23.29 9.17 -5.65
CA GLU A 24 24.14 10.24 -6.15
C GLU A 24 24.71 11.13 -5.04
N GLY A 25 24.23 10.98 -3.80
CA GLY A 25 24.68 11.74 -2.62
C GLY A 25 23.94 13.06 -2.40
N GLU A 26 22.87 13.32 -3.15
CA GLU A 26 22.06 14.53 -3.03
C GLU A 26 21.04 14.40 -1.88
N PRO A 27 20.74 15.50 -1.15
CA PRO A 27 19.79 15.46 -0.04
C PRO A 27 18.38 15.04 -0.49
N ARG A 28 17.83 14.01 0.15
CA ARG A 28 16.43 13.62 -0.04
C ARG A 28 15.52 14.57 0.73
N ALA A 29 14.49 15.07 0.04
CA ALA A 29 13.41 15.82 0.67
C ALA A 29 12.72 14.96 1.74
N GLN A 30 12.29 15.59 2.83
CA GLN A 30 11.53 14.91 3.86
C GLN A 30 10.13 14.56 3.35
N ALA A 31 9.77 13.28 3.42
CA ALA A 31 8.44 12.77 3.14
C ALA A 31 7.69 12.46 4.44
N ASP A 32 6.38 12.74 4.47
CA ASP A 32 5.48 12.35 5.55
C ASP A 32 5.11 10.86 5.50
N LEU A 33 5.14 10.29 4.30
CA LEU A 33 4.99 8.86 4.00
C LEU A 33 6.30 8.33 3.40
N PRO A 34 7.35 8.13 4.21
CA PRO A 34 8.62 7.57 3.73
C PRO A 34 8.41 6.08 3.40
N TRP A 35 7.98 5.79 2.18
CA TRP A 35 7.64 4.43 1.77
C TRP A 35 8.84 3.48 1.87
N LEU A 36 8.65 2.30 2.48
CA LEU A 36 9.66 1.24 2.55
C LEU A 36 9.30 0.16 1.52
N GLY A 37 9.27 0.56 0.25
CA GLY A 37 8.78 -0.23 -0.88
C GLY A 37 7.27 -0.42 -0.91
N GLY A 38 6.73 -0.99 -2.00
CA GLY A 38 5.29 -1.17 -2.22
C GLY A 38 4.58 -2.15 -1.27
N HIS A 39 5.26 -2.67 -0.25
CA HIS A 39 4.78 -3.77 0.61
C HIS A 39 4.19 -3.31 1.94
N VAL A 40 4.64 -2.16 2.44
CA VAL A 40 4.27 -1.61 3.76
C VAL A 40 4.22 -0.09 3.71
N LEU A 41 3.30 0.50 4.48
CA LEU A 41 3.24 1.95 4.66
C LEU A 41 3.99 2.33 5.94
N VAL A 42 4.96 3.24 5.83
CA VAL A 42 5.62 3.87 6.97
C VAL A 42 5.19 5.33 7.02
N LEU A 43 4.86 5.80 8.22
CA LEU A 43 4.26 7.10 8.46
C LEU A 43 5.06 7.86 9.52
N ARG A 44 5.22 9.17 9.32
CA ARG A 44 5.61 10.10 10.40
C ARG A 44 4.41 10.48 11.26
N GLU A 45 4.68 11.08 12.41
CA GLU A 45 3.67 11.54 13.39
C GLU A 45 2.53 12.36 12.74
N ARG A 46 2.86 13.29 11.84
CA ARG A 46 1.86 14.10 11.11
C ARG A 46 0.92 13.22 10.29
N ALA A 47 1.48 12.29 9.50
CA ALA A 47 0.67 11.38 8.69
C ALA A 47 -0.17 10.42 9.56
N VAL A 48 0.39 9.94 10.67
CA VAL A 48 -0.35 9.16 11.68
C VAL A 48 -1.55 9.94 12.19
N THR A 49 -1.34 11.19 12.62
CA THR A 49 -2.41 12.03 13.18
C THR A 49 -3.56 12.22 12.20
N MET A 50 -3.25 12.40 10.92
CA MET A 50 -4.28 12.68 9.90
C MET A 50 -4.94 11.41 9.35
N LEU A 51 -4.20 10.31 9.21
CA LEU A 51 -4.69 9.08 8.57
C LEU A 51 -5.13 8.00 9.56
N ALA A 52 -4.81 8.08 10.85
CA ALA A 52 -5.23 7.09 11.85
C ALA A 52 -6.74 6.82 11.87
N PRO A 53 -7.64 7.83 11.80
CA PRO A 53 -9.08 7.58 11.76
C PRO A 53 -9.52 6.66 10.61
N LEU A 54 -8.82 6.72 9.49
CA LEU A 54 -9.02 5.82 8.35
C LEU A 54 -8.37 4.46 8.60
N LEU A 55 -7.08 4.46 8.94
CA LEU A 55 -6.21 3.28 8.98
C LEU A 55 -6.55 2.31 10.12
N ASP A 56 -7.04 2.80 11.25
CA ASP A 56 -7.41 1.97 12.42
C ASP A 56 -8.55 0.98 12.10
N ARG A 57 -9.33 1.22 11.04
CA ARG A 57 -10.34 0.28 10.55
C ARG A 57 -9.74 -0.94 9.84
N TYR A 58 -8.54 -0.80 9.30
CA TYR A 58 -7.96 -1.78 8.38
C TYR A 58 -6.72 -2.48 8.91
N GLY A 59 -6.14 -1.99 10.01
CA GLY A 59 -4.92 -2.54 10.57
C GLY A 59 -4.49 -1.91 11.88
N GLU A 60 -3.19 -1.87 12.10
CA GLU A 60 -2.59 -1.32 13.31
C GLU A 60 -1.31 -0.54 13.00
N LEU A 61 -1.13 0.58 13.69
CA LEU A 61 0.10 1.37 13.66
C LEU A 61 1.08 0.86 14.72
N LEU A 62 2.28 0.50 14.29
CA LEU A 62 3.32 -0.10 15.12
C LEU A 62 4.56 0.80 15.13
N PRO A 63 5.06 1.26 16.29
CA PRO A 63 6.18 2.19 16.35
C PRO A 63 7.48 1.55 15.87
N LEU A 64 8.29 2.29 15.12
CA LEU A 64 9.64 1.91 14.71
C LEU A 64 10.68 2.61 15.59
N ALA A 65 11.87 2.04 15.70
CA ALA A 65 12.98 2.66 16.40
C ALA A 65 13.85 3.40 15.37
N CYS A 66 13.68 4.71 15.27
CA CYS A 66 14.54 5.55 14.44
C CYS A 66 15.16 6.65 15.33
N PRO A 67 16.50 6.83 15.30
CA PRO A 67 17.16 7.83 16.15
C PRO A 67 16.72 9.27 15.88
N ASP A 68 16.31 9.56 14.64
CA ASP A 68 16.15 10.93 14.15
C ASP A 68 14.70 11.31 13.81
N ALA A 69 13.73 10.42 14.07
CA ALA A 69 12.32 10.66 13.78
C ALA A 69 11.39 9.66 14.47
N ASP A 70 10.20 10.11 14.87
CA ASP A 70 9.12 9.20 15.23
C ASP A 70 8.47 8.63 13.97
N LEU A 71 8.50 7.31 13.85
CA LEU A 71 8.01 6.56 12.69
C LEU A 71 7.11 5.42 13.13
N TRP A 72 6.08 5.15 12.32
CA TRP A 72 5.17 4.03 12.50
C TRP A 72 5.09 3.21 11.23
N LEU A 73 5.13 1.90 11.37
CA LEU A 73 4.75 0.96 10.33
C LEU A 73 3.25 0.67 10.47
N PHE A 74 2.49 0.81 9.38
CA PHE A 74 1.12 0.33 9.32
C PHE A 74 1.12 -1.16 8.93
N ASN A 75 0.72 -2.00 9.89
CA ASN A 75 0.50 -3.43 9.67
C ASN A 75 -0.97 -3.65 9.29
N VAL A 76 -1.20 -3.99 8.03
CA VAL A 76 -2.54 -4.21 7.49
C VAL A 76 -3.04 -5.56 7.95
N LEU A 77 -4.26 -5.58 8.48
CA LEU A 77 -4.95 -6.79 8.95
C LEU A 77 -6.06 -7.20 7.99
N THR A 78 -6.53 -6.26 7.17
CA THR A 78 -7.57 -6.51 6.18
C THR A 78 -6.99 -7.30 5.01
N VAL A 79 -7.44 -8.54 4.87
CA VAL A 79 -7.13 -9.41 3.73
C VAL A 79 -8.43 -9.69 2.99
N VAL A 80 -8.48 -9.35 1.71
CA VAL A 80 -9.64 -9.53 0.83
C VAL A 80 -9.25 -10.48 -0.29
N ASP A 81 -10.01 -11.57 -0.46
CA ASP A 81 -9.82 -12.50 -1.58
C ASP A 81 -10.40 -11.96 -2.90
N ALA A 82 -9.89 -10.79 -3.32
CA ALA A 82 -10.42 -10.03 -4.44
C ALA A 82 -9.69 -10.28 -5.76
N LEU A 83 -8.47 -10.82 -5.75
CA LEU A 83 -7.70 -11.03 -6.98
C LEU A 83 -8.44 -12.03 -7.88
N ASP A 84 -8.81 -11.61 -9.08
CA ASP A 84 -9.34 -12.50 -10.10
C ASP A 84 -8.18 -13.12 -10.88
N GLU A 85 -7.68 -14.24 -10.37
CA GLU A 85 -6.54 -14.94 -10.97
C GLU A 85 -6.81 -15.43 -12.40
N LYS A 86 -8.08 -15.56 -12.81
CA LYS A 86 -8.44 -15.99 -14.17
C LYS A 86 -8.32 -14.86 -15.17
N ASN A 87 -8.65 -13.64 -14.76
CA ASN A 87 -8.65 -12.46 -15.64
C ASN A 87 -7.37 -11.61 -15.50
N SER A 88 -6.56 -11.85 -14.46
CA SER A 88 -5.24 -11.24 -14.26
C SER A 88 -4.17 -11.87 -15.15
N GLU A 89 -3.13 -11.11 -15.50
CA GLU A 89 -1.93 -11.62 -16.16
C GLU A 89 -0.87 -11.97 -15.11
N LEU A 90 -0.68 -13.27 -14.88
CA LEU A 90 0.15 -13.80 -13.79
C LEU A 90 1.34 -14.57 -14.35
N ILE A 91 2.53 -14.29 -13.82
CA ILE A 91 3.71 -15.14 -13.97
C ILE A 91 3.79 -16.03 -12.73
N ARG A 92 3.94 -17.34 -12.93
CA ARG A 92 4.03 -18.32 -11.83
C ARG A 92 5.35 -19.07 -11.85
N PHE A 93 5.76 -19.53 -10.68
CA PHE A 93 6.77 -20.57 -10.52
C PHE A 93 6.18 -21.94 -10.91
N ASP A 94 7.07 -22.94 -11.06
CA ASP A 94 6.69 -24.31 -11.40
C ASP A 94 5.81 -24.99 -10.33
N ASP A 95 5.88 -24.52 -9.07
CA ASP A 95 5.05 -25.00 -7.97
C ASP A 95 3.66 -24.34 -7.91
N GLY A 96 3.39 -23.38 -8.80
CA GLY A 96 2.12 -22.67 -8.91
C GLY A 96 2.05 -21.36 -8.13
N ASP A 97 3.05 -21.01 -7.33
CA ASP A 97 3.09 -19.73 -6.63
C ASP A 97 3.25 -18.57 -7.61
N ILE A 98 2.65 -17.41 -7.28
CA ILE A 98 2.74 -16.21 -8.12
C ILE A 98 4.12 -15.58 -7.95
N LEU A 99 4.91 -15.59 -9.02
CA LEU A 99 6.19 -14.90 -9.12
C LEU A 99 5.98 -13.40 -9.34
N ASN A 100 5.09 -13.05 -10.28
CA ASN A 100 4.79 -11.65 -10.62
C ASN A 100 3.35 -11.50 -11.14
N VAL A 101 2.80 -10.30 -11.02
CA VAL A 101 1.53 -9.90 -11.64
C VAL A 101 1.81 -8.77 -12.60
N GLU A 102 1.63 -9.02 -13.90
CA GLU A 102 1.84 -8.01 -14.95
C GLU A 102 0.61 -7.11 -15.10
N ARG A 103 -0.59 -7.67 -14.95
CA ARG A 103 -1.86 -6.93 -14.92
C ARG A 103 -2.79 -7.50 -13.85
N TYR A 104 -3.27 -6.63 -12.98
CA TYR A 104 -4.22 -6.97 -11.93
C TYR A 104 -5.65 -6.89 -12.46
N GLU A 105 -6.47 -7.87 -12.12
CA GLU A 105 -7.93 -7.76 -12.13
C GLU A 105 -8.46 -8.07 -10.73
N PHE A 106 -9.33 -7.20 -10.22
CA PHE A 106 -10.01 -7.40 -8.95
C PHE A 106 -11.50 -7.59 -9.15
N ARG A 107 -12.11 -8.40 -8.27
CA ARG A 107 -13.56 -8.53 -8.14
C ARG A 107 -14.13 -7.24 -7.52
N PRO A 108 -14.84 -6.37 -8.28
CA PRO A 108 -15.20 -5.03 -7.84
C PRO A 108 -16.06 -5.01 -6.58
N ASP A 109 -16.97 -5.97 -6.46
CA ASP A 109 -17.90 -6.15 -5.34
C ASP A 109 -17.17 -6.43 -4.01
N LEU A 110 -15.98 -7.03 -4.07
CA LEU A 110 -15.21 -7.38 -2.88
C LEU A 110 -14.30 -6.24 -2.39
N VAL A 111 -13.90 -5.34 -3.28
CA VAL A 111 -13.02 -4.20 -2.94
C VAL A 111 -13.78 -2.87 -2.78
N ALA A 112 -15.07 -2.84 -3.14
CA ALA A 112 -15.91 -1.66 -2.99
C ALA A 112 -15.93 -1.19 -1.53
N GLY A 113 -15.50 0.05 -1.30
CA GLY A 113 -15.46 0.67 0.03
C GLY A 113 -14.33 0.15 0.93
N VAL A 114 -13.39 -0.64 0.43
CA VAL A 114 -12.21 -1.08 1.18
C VAL A 114 -11.04 -0.13 0.87
N ALA A 115 -10.66 0.69 1.84
CA ALA A 115 -9.63 1.70 1.62
C ALA A 115 -8.21 1.12 1.54
N VAL A 116 -7.91 0.06 2.31
CA VAL A 116 -6.57 -0.53 2.37
C VAL A 116 -6.67 -2.04 2.63
N PHE A 117 -5.99 -2.86 1.83
CA PHE A 117 -6.03 -4.32 1.96
C PHE A 117 -4.82 -5.04 1.35
N LYS A 118 -4.68 -6.33 1.71
CA LYS A 118 -3.86 -7.31 0.99
C LYS A 118 -4.74 -8.40 0.38
N VAL A 119 -4.20 -9.14 -0.58
CA VAL A 119 -4.83 -10.36 -1.12
C VAL A 119 -4.12 -11.61 -0.62
N PRO A 120 -4.82 -12.74 -0.39
CA PRO A 120 -4.25 -13.94 0.21
C PRO A 120 -3.11 -14.55 -0.63
N GLN A 121 -3.16 -14.41 -1.95
CA GLN A 121 -2.14 -14.88 -2.87
C GLN A 121 -0.82 -14.11 -2.73
N LEU A 122 -0.87 -12.85 -2.27
CA LEU A 122 0.26 -11.92 -2.24
C LEU A 122 0.43 -11.30 -0.85
N LEU A 123 0.26 -12.06 0.23
CA LEU A 123 0.37 -11.54 1.60
C LEU A 123 1.73 -10.87 1.88
N ARG A 124 2.79 -11.33 1.24
CA ARG A 124 4.14 -10.73 1.33
C ARG A 124 4.42 -9.70 0.22
N GLY A 125 3.50 -9.58 -0.74
CA GLY A 125 3.56 -8.71 -1.89
C GLY A 125 3.01 -7.31 -1.61
N PRO A 126 2.42 -6.65 -2.61
CA PRO A 126 2.02 -5.24 -2.51
C PRO A 126 1.00 -4.95 -1.41
N LEU A 127 0.88 -3.67 -1.07
CA LEU A 127 -0.24 -3.11 -0.35
C LEU A 127 -1.19 -2.45 -1.36
N PHE A 128 -2.47 -2.82 -1.33
CA PHE A 128 -3.47 -2.21 -2.20
C PHE A 128 -4.24 -1.15 -1.44
N VAL A 129 -4.55 -0.06 -2.12
CA VAL A 129 -5.34 1.06 -1.60
C VAL A 129 -6.47 1.38 -2.56
N GLY A 130 -7.64 1.70 -2.02
CA GLY A 130 -8.81 2.15 -2.77
C GLY A 130 -8.98 3.66 -2.71
N ASP A 131 -9.97 4.17 -3.46
CA ASP A 131 -10.22 5.60 -3.64
C ASP A 131 -10.36 6.36 -2.32
N GLU A 132 -11.01 5.79 -1.30
CA GLU A 132 -11.16 6.44 0.01
C GLU A 132 -9.80 6.78 0.66
N PHE A 133 -8.77 5.93 0.48
CA PHE A 133 -7.43 6.24 0.96
C PHE A 133 -6.75 7.30 0.11
N VAL A 134 -6.90 7.23 -1.22
CA VAL A 134 -6.36 8.23 -2.15
C VAL A 134 -6.92 9.62 -1.82
N ASP A 135 -8.23 9.72 -1.63
CA ASP A 135 -8.93 10.96 -1.30
C ASP A 135 -8.50 11.49 0.07
N ALA A 136 -8.39 10.61 1.08
CA ALA A 136 -7.93 10.99 2.41
C ALA A 136 -6.51 11.58 2.35
N VAL A 137 -5.59 10.93 1.62
CA VAL A 137 -4.24 11.43 1.41
C VAL A 137 -4.25 12.76 0.65
N ALA A 138 -5.02 12.88 -0.44
CA ALA A 138 -5.10 14.11 -1.23
C ALA A 138 -5.61 15.30 -0.39
N ALA A 139 -6.55 15.07 0.52
CA ALA A 139 -7.11 16.11 1.40
C ALA A 139 -6.14 16.63 2.46
N THR A 140 -5.02 15.92 2.71
CA THR A 140 -4.10 16.23 3.81
C THR A 140 -2.92 17.14 3.42
N GLY A 141 -2.62 17.22 2.12
CA GLY A 141 -1.37 17.82 1.63
C GLY A 141 -0.09 17.11 2.10
N LEU A 142 -0.17 15.85 2.55
CA LEU A 142 0.99 15.04 2.93
C LEU A 142 1.88 14.76 1.71
N THR A 143 3.19 14.77 1.93
CA THR A 143 4.17 14.46 0.88
C THR A 143 4.64 13.00 0.96
N GLY A 144 5.02 12.42 -0.18
CA GLY A 144 5.66 11.09 -0.24
C GLY A 144 4.90 9.89 -0.81
N PRO A 145 3.56 9.88 -0.97
CA PRO A 145 2.91 8.72 -1.57
C PRO A 145 3.04 8.79 -3.09
N GLU A 146 3.92 7.98 -3.67
CA GLU A 146 3.86 7.65 -5.09
C GLU A 146 2.84 6.52 -5.27
N LEU A 147 1.62 6.89 -5.67
CA LEU A 147 0.54 5.95 -5.92
C LEU A 147 0.54 5.59 -7.40
N THR A 148 0.72 4.31 -7.70
CA THR A 148 0.60 3.77 -9.06
C THR A 148 -0.82 3.29 -9.29
N PRO A 149 -1.56 3.84 -10.27
CA PRO A 149 -2.84 3.27 -10.67
C PRO A 149 -2.63 1.85 -11.20
N LEU A 150 -3.26 0.86 -10.58
CA LEU A 150 -3.10 -0.56 -10.95
C LEU A 150 -4.31 -1.13 -11.69
N TRP A 151 -5.51 -0.65 -11.37
CA TRP A 151 -6.75 -1.22 -11.85
C TRP A 151 -7.91 -0.22 -11.67
N SER A 152 -8.90 -0.30 -12.54
CA SER A 152 -10.19 0.39 -12.39
C SER A 152 -11.32 -0.54 -12.75
N GLY A 153 -12.32 -0.66 -11.87
CA GLY A 153 -13.52 -1.44 -12.12
C GLY A 153 -14.52 -0.78 -13.06
N ALA A 154 -14.24 0.46 -13.50
CA ALA A 154 -15.01 1.09 -14.56
C ALA A 154 -14.65 0.42 -15.90
N ALA A 155 -15.65 0.04 -16.69
CA ALA A 155 -15.42 -0.35 -18.08
C ALA A 155 -14.58 0.73 -18.78
N PRO A 156 -13.56 0.37 -19.59
CA PRO A 156 -12.72 1.35 -20.26
C PRO A 156 -13.63 2.31 -21.03
N ALA A 157 -13.42 3.62 -20.83
CA ALA A 157 -14.18 4.65 -21.52
C ALA A 157 -14.13 4.33 -23.02
N ALA A 158 -15.29 4.11 -23.63
CA ALA A 158 -15.37 3.83 -25.06
C ALA A 158 -14.68 4.97 -25.80
N VAL A 159 -13.53 4.67 -26.42
CA VAL A 159 -12.88 5.58 -27.36
C VAL A 159 -13.87 5.74 -28.51
N GLN A 160 -14.64 6.82 -28.50
CA GLN A 160 -15.32 7.28 -29.70
C GLN A 160 -14.23 7.71 -30.67
N ARG A 161 -13.90 6.84 -31.61
CA ARG A 161 -13.23 7.27 -32.83
C ARG A 161 -14.23 8.12 -33.59
N ALA A 162 -13.96 9.42 -33.64
CA ALA A 162 -14.56 10.29 -34.62
C ALA A 162 -13.93 9.93 -35.97
N ASP A 163 -14.66 9.13 -36.75
CA ASP A 163 -14.37 8.99 -38.17
C ASP A 163 -14.86 10.27 -38.86
N GLY A 164 -13.92 10.99 -39.46
CA GLY A 164 -14.13 12.12 -40.36
C GLY A 164 -13.41 11.88 -41.67
#